data_AF-A0A2T0RU69-F1
#
_entry.id   AF-A0A2T0RU69-F1
#
_cell.length_a   1.000
_cell.length_b   1.000
_cell.length_c   1.000
_cell.angle_alpha   90.00
_cell.angle_beta   90.00
_cell.angle_gamma   90.00
#
_symmetry.space_group_name_H-M   'P 1'
#
loop_
_entity.id
_entity.type
_entity.pdbx_description
1 polymer ?
#
loop_
_entity_poly.entity_id
_entity_poly.type
_entity_poly.pdbx_seq_one_letter_code
_entity_poly.pdbx_strand_id
1 'polypeptide(L)'
;MRLLLLPFRHVYRGLVYLANSPRTLMLSYLMLIVICSVLYDIFEKVSFGDALWWAVVTASTVGYGDISPESWQARIMAAMLISLMVLVVVPLITAHFASKLIVDTDAFKHDEQEELKNNLRRVRRLLEELAEREGVSVPDSAAPSPAPSDRSDTDPRR
;
A
#
# COMPACT_ATOMS: atom_id res chain seq x y z
N MET A 1 -28.05 -11.95 -9.57
CA MET A 1 -26.74 -11.93 -8.87
C MET A 1 -25.82 -10.77 -9.30
N ARG A 2 -25.67 -10.44 -10.60
CA ARG A 2 -24.78 -9.33 -11.04
C ARG A 2 -25.21 -7.92 -10.63
N LEU A 3 -26.51 -7.65 -10.46
CA LEU A 3 -27.02 -6.33 -10.06
C LEU A 3 -26.64 -5.95 -8.61
N LEU A 4 -26.55 -6.94 -7.72
CA LEU A 4 -26.33 -6.74 -6.28
C LEU A 4 -24.88 -6.34 -5.95
N LEU A 5 -23.93 -6.67 -6.83
CA LEU A 5 -22.50 -6.35 -6.67
C LEU A 5 -22.08 -5.04 -7.35
N LEU A 6 -22.98 -4.38 -8.10
CA LEU A 6 -22.71 -3.10 -8.74
C LEU A 6 -22.33 -1.98 -7.75
N PRO A 7 -23.04 -1.75 -6.63
CA PRO A 7 -22.64 -0.72 -5.67
C PRO A 7 -21.25 -1.01 -5.09
N PHE A 8 -20.97 -2.28 -4.78
CA PHE A 8 -19.68 -2.71 -4.27
C PHE A 8 -18.53 -2.46 -5.28
N ARG A 9 -18.78 -2.70 -6.58
CA ARG A 9 -17.80 -2.40 -7.65
C ARG A 9 -17.59 -0.92 -7.90
N HIS A 10 -18.55 -0.05 -7.62
CA HIS A 10 -18.39 1.40 -7.74
C HIS A 10 -17.61 1.96 -6.54
N VAL A 11 -17.94 1.50 -5.34
CA VAL A 11 -17.17 1.82 -4.12
C VAL A 11 -15.73 1.35 -4.27
N TYR A 12 -15.50 0.11 -4.71
CA TYR A 12 -14.15 -0.42 -4.94
C TYR A 12 -13.37 0.39 -5.99
N ARG A 13 -13.99 0.69 -7.14
CA ARG A 13 -13.32 1.51 -8.18
C ARG A 13 -13.06 2.94 -7.73
N GLY A 14 -13.96 3.54 -6.95
CA GLY A 14 -13.76 4.86 -6.36
C GLY A 14 -12.61 4.87 -5.35
N LEU A 15 -12.54 3.85 -4.49
CA LEU A 15 -11.47 3.67 -3.52
C LEU A 15 -10.11 3.47 -4.22
N VAL A 16 -10.06 2.61 -5.25
CA VAL A 16 -8.86 2.39 -6.06
C VAL A 16 -8.45 3.66 -6.80
N TYR A 17 -9.40 4.42 -7.36
CA TYR A 17 -9.11 5.69 -8.01
C TYR A 17 -8.52 6.72 -7.02
N LEU A 18 -9.08 6.83 -5.81
CA LEU A 18 -8.51 7.67 -4.74
C LEU A 18 -7.09 7.22 -4.37
N ALA A 19 -6.85 5.92 -4.26
CA ALA A 19 -5.56 5.35 -3.90
C ALA A 19 -4.49 5.50 -4.99
N ASN A 20 -4.90 5.59 -6.26
CA ASN A 20 -4.00 5.54 -7.40
C ASN A 20 -3.17 6.83 -7.59
N SER A 21 -3.47 7.93 -6.88
CA SER A 21 -2.71 9.17 -6.99
C SER A 21 -2.69 10.00 -5.69
N PRO A 22 -1.53 10.53 -5.26
CA PRO A 22 -1.44 11.36 -4.04
C PRO A 22 -2.26 12.65 -4.13
N ARG A 23 -2.31 13.24 -5.33
CA ARG A 23 -3.05 14.49 -5.58
C ARG A 23 -4.56 14.29 -5.40
N THR A 24 -5.10 13.17 -5.89
CA THR A 24 -6.52 12.86 -5.73
C THR A 24 -6.87 12.61 -4.27
N LEU A 25 -5.97 11.98 -3.51
CA LEU A 25 -6.15 11.80 -2.07
C LEU A 25 -6.17 13.15 -1.34
N MET A 26 -5.21 14.05 -1.61
CA MET A 26 -5.20 15.40 -1.03
C MET A 26 -6.46 16.21 -1.38
N LEU A 27 -6.87 16.21 -2.65
CA LEU A 27 -8.07 16.93 -3.09
C LEU A 27 -9.34 16.35 -2.45
N SER A 28 -9.46 15.03 -2.36
CA SER A 28 -10.60 14.38 -1.70
C SER A 28 -10.68 14.68 -0.21
N TYR A 29 -9.53 14.76 0.48
CA TYR A 29 -9.45 15.11 1.88
C TYR A 29 -9.91 16.56 2.13
N LEU A 30 -9.45 17.52 1.32
CA LEU A 30 -9.89 18.91 1.40
C LEU A 30 -11.38 19.05 1.09
N MET A 31 -11.87 18.35 0.06
CA MET A 31 -13.30 18.33 -0.27
C MET A 31 -14.14 17.80 0.91
N LEU A 32 -13.70 16.70 1.54
CA LEU A 32 -14.37 16.13 2.69
C LEU A 32 -14.44 17.10 3.87
N ILE A 33 -13.35 17.83 4.16
CA ILE A 33 -13.35 18.87 5.20
C ILE A 33 -14.40 19.93 4.90
N VAL A 34 -14.43 20.46 3.67
CA VAL A 34 -15.41 21.50 3.29
C VAL A 34 -16.84 20.97 3.40
N ILE A 35 -17.11 19.76 2.92
CA ILE A 35 -18.44 19.14 3.00
C ILE A 35 -18.87 18.95 4.46
N CYS A 36 -17.99 18.42 5.32
CA CYS A 36 -18.29 18.25 6.74
C CYS A 36 -18.48 19.58 7.47
N SER A 37 -17.74 20.62 7.08
CA SER A 37 -17.88 21.97 7.64
C SER A 37 -19.25 22.56 7.32
N VAL A 38 -19.68 22.48 6.05
CA VAL A 38 -21.00 22.96 5.62
C VAL A 38 -22.12 22.19 6.32
N LEU A 39 -22.00 20.86 6.44
CA LEU A 39 -23.00 20.06 7.14
C LEU A 39 -23.06 20.36 8.64
N TYR A 40 -21.90 20.61 9.28
CA TYR A 40 -21.84 20.95 10.70
C TYR A 40 -22.44 22.33 10.99
N ASP A 41 -22.15 23.33 10.16
CA ASP A 41 -22.81 24.64 10.17
C ASP A 41 -24.34 24.49 10.07
N ILE A 42 -24.84 23.68 9.12
CA ILE A 42 -26.29 23.47 8.97
C ILE A 42 -26.93 22.80 10.20
N PHE A 43 -26.25 21.82 10.82
CA PHE A 43 -26.81 21.06 11.93
C PHE A 43 -26.72 21.78 13.28
N GLU A 44 -25.61 22.48 13.56
CA GLU A 44 -25.37 23.15 14.83
C GLU A 44 -25.63 24.67 14.77
N LYS A 45 -25.82 25.24 13.57
CA LYS A 45 -26.04 26.68 13.32
C LYS A 45 -24.93 27.56 13.90
N VAL A 46 -23.68 27.09 13.80
CA VAL A 46 -22.47 27.80 14.22
C VAL A 46 -21.89 28.63 13.06
N SER A 47 -20.88 29.47 13.30
CA SER A 47 -20.23 30.15 12.19
C SER A 47 -19.49 29.15 11.28
N PHE A 48 -19.39 29.43 9.97
CA PHE A 48 -18.64 28.58 9.05
C PHE A 48 -17.16 28.42 9.47
N GLY A 49 -16.58 29.45 10.09
CA GLY A 49 -15.20 29.40 10.61
C GLY A 49 -15.05 28.36 11.72
N ASP A 50 -16.00 28.34 12.66
CA ASP A 50 -16.04 27.37 13.77
C ASP A 50 -16.31 25.95 13.26
N ALA A 51 -17.21 25.81 12.29
CA ALA A 51 -17.50 24.53 11.65
C ALA A 51 -16.28 23.97 10.89
N LEU A 52 -15.55 24.85 10.19
CA LEU A 52 -14.31 24.50 9.49
C LEU A 52 -13.22 24.11 10.47
N TRP A 53 -13.05 24.86 11.55
CA TRP A 53 -12.11 24.54 12.62
C TRP A 53 -12.41 23.17 13.23
N TRP A 54 -13.66 22.90 13.59
CA TRP A 54 -14.10 21.61 14.10
C TRP A 54 -13.78 20.46 13.12
N ALA A 55 -14.10 20.64 11.84
CA ALA A 55 -13.85 19.64 10.82
C ALA A 55 -12.35 19.36 10.66
N VAL A 56 -11.50 20.39 10.67
CA VAL A 56 -10.03 20.26 10.57
C VAL A 56 -9.47 19.52 11.78
N VAL A 57 -9.81 19.94 13.00
CA VAL A 57 -9.31 19.36 14.26
C VAL A 57 -9.76 17.90 14.43
N THR A 58 -10.97 17.58 13.98
CA THR A 58 -11.51 16.22 14.02
C THR A 58 -10.87 15.35 12.92
N ALA A 59 -10.77 15.86 11.69
CA ALA A 59 -10.16 15.14 10.56
C ALA A 59 -8.66 14.91 10.74
N SER A 60 -7.96 15.81 11.44
CA SER A 60 -6.55 15.64 11.82
C SER A 60 -6.36 14.70 13.01
N THR A 61 -7.45 14.19 13.61
CA THR A 61 -7.45 13.35 14.81
C THR A 61 -6.84 14.02 16.05
N VAL A 62 -6.71 15.35 16.07
CA VAL A 62 -6.17 16.11 17.21
C VAL A 62 -7.21 16.22 18.32
N GLY A 63 -8.45 16.57 17.97
CA GLY A 63 -9.59 16.53 18.90
C GLY A 63 -9.45 17.39 20.15
N TYR A 64 -9.23 18.71 20.01
CA TYR A 64 -9.14 19.62 21.17
C TYR A 64 -10.37 19.60 22.08
N GLY A 65 -11.56 19.34 21.53
CA GLY A 65 -12.80 19.22 22.29
C GLY A 65 -13.40 20.56 22.72
N ASP A 66 -12.86 21.67 22.22
CA ASP A 66 -13.38 23.03 22.36
C ASP A 66 -14.73 23.22 21.65
N ILE A 67 -14.88 22.60 20.48
CA ILE A 67 -16.13 22.54 19.72
C ILE A 67 -16.51 21.07 19.55
N SER A 68 -17.76 20.72 19.85
CA SER A 68 -18.23 19.34 19.77
C SER A 68 -19.69 19.25 19.32
N PRO A 69 -20.09 18.17 18.62
CA PRO A 69 -21.47 17.99 18.16
C PRO A 69 -22.42 17.73 19.35
N GLU A 70 -23.39 18.63 19.52
CA GLU A 70 -24.42 18.49 20.55
C GLU A 70 -25.67 17.78 20.00
N SER A 71 -26.02 18.07 18.75
CA SER A 71 -27.17 17.50 18.05
C SER A 71 -26.95 16.03 17.68
N TRP A 72 -28.04 15.26 17.66
CA TRP A 72 -28.01 13.84 17.27
C TRP A 72 -27.47 13.64 15.85
N GLN A 73 -27.88 14.51 14.92
CA GLN A 73 -27.45 14.47 13.52
C GLN A 73 -25.96 14.74 13.38
N ALA A 74 -25.43 15.77 14.07
CA ALA A 74 -24.01 16.08 14.02
C ALA A 74 -23.16 14.98 14.68
N ARG A 75 -23.67 14.30 15.71
CA ARG A 75 -22.97 13.15 16.33
C ARG A 75 -22.82 11.97 15.38
N ILE A 76 -23.87 11.62 14.63
CA ILE A 76 -23.80 10.56 13.62
C ILE A 76 -22.78 10.94 12.53
N MET A 77 -22.85 12.17 12.04
CA MET A 77 -21.92 12.67 11.04
C MET A 77 -20.47 12.65 11.55
N ALA A 78 -20.23 13.10 12.79
CA ALA A 78 -18.92 13.07 13.43
C ALA A 78 -18.39 11.64 13.54
N ALA A 79 -19.22 10.69 13.96
CA ALA A 79 -18.86 9.27 14.01
C ALA A 79 -18.47 8.74 12.62
N MET A 80 -19.18 9.13 11.56
CA MET A 80 -18.83 8.75 10.19
C MET A 80 -17.52 9.39 9.73
N LEU A 81 -17.30 10.68 10.00
CA LEU A 81 -16.05 11.38 9.68
C LEU A 81 -14.86 10.70 10.35
N ILE A 82 -14.95 10.44 11.66
CA ILE A 82 -13.90 9.77 12.44
C ILE A 82 -13.63 8.36 11.89
N SER A 83 -14.68 7.58 11.64
CA SER A 83 -14.54 6.23 11.07
C SER A 83 -13.88 6.25 9.70
N LEU A 84 -14.24 7.21 8.83
CA LEU A 84 -13.65 7.36 7.50
C LEU A 84 -12.17 7.75 7.57
N MET A 85 -11.79 8.63 8.50
CA MET A 85 -10.39 9.00 8.72
C MET A 85 -9.55 7.78 9.10
N VAL A 86 -9.99 7.03 10.11
CA VAL A 86 -9.22 5.91 10.67
C VAL A 86 -9.20 4.70 9.76
N LEU A 87 -10.30 4.38 9.08
CA LEU A 87 -10.41 3.16 8.27
C LEU A 87 -9.92 3.35 6.83
N VAL A 88 -9.94 4.58 6.31
CA VAL A 88 -9.66 4.83 4.90
C VAL A 88 -8.48 5.80 4.76
N VAL A 89 -8.63 7.04 5.20
CA VAL A 89 -7.64 8.09 4.86
C VAL A 89 -6.26 7.80 5.45
N VAL A 90 -6.18 7.50 6.75
CA VAL A 90 -4.90 7.22 7.43
C VAL A 90 -4.21 5.98 6.85
N PRO A 91 -4.86 4.82 6.67
CA PRO A 91 -4.24 3.66 6.04
C PRO A 91 -3.77 3.90 4.61
N LEU A 92 -4.53 4.63 3.79
CA LEU A 92 -4.12 4.93 2.41
C LEU A 92 -2.89 5.83 2.38
N ILE A 93 -2.82 6.85 3.25
CA ILE A 93 -1.63 7.71 3.36
C ILE A 93 -0.43 6.87 3.79
N THR A 94 -0.57 6.07 4.85
CA THR A 94 0.50 5.19 5.35
C THR A 94 0.96 4.21 4.28
N ALA A 95 0.05 3.54 3.58
CA ALA A 95 0.37 2.62 2.49
C ALA A 95 1.10 3.33 1.33
N HIS A 96 0.70 4.57 1.01
CA HIS A 96 1.36 5.35 -0.04
C HIS A 96 2.80 5.70 0.33
N PHE A 97 3.05 6.15 1.57
CA PHE A 97 4.41 6.41 2.06
C PHE A 97 5.22 5.14 2.18
N ALA A 98 4.66 4.09 2.78
CA ALA A 98 5.29 2.78 2.90
C ALA A 98 5.69 2.24 1.52
N SER A 99 4.83 2.33 0.52
CA SER A 99 5.14 1.92 -0.86
C SER A 99 6.31 2.70 -1.47
N LYS A 100 6.58 3.95 -1.06
CA LYS A 100 7.74 4.71 -1.52
C LYS A 100 9.01 4.39 -0.75
N LEU A 101 8.90 4.08 0.54
CA LEU A 101 10.04 3.69 1.38
C LEU A 101 10.45 2.23 1.13
N ILE A 102 9.48 1.37 0.82
CA ILE A 102 9.62 -0.06 0.51
C ILE A 102 9.84 -0.27 -1.01
N VAL A 103 10.12 0.78 -1.79
CA VAL A 103 10.77 0.56 -3.10
C VAL A 103 12.17 0.06 -2.81
N ASP A 104 12.24 -1.24 -2.63
CA ASP A 104 13.44 -2.01 -2.52
C ASP A 104 14.28 -1.69 -3.75
N THR A 105 15.41 -1.03 -3.52
CA THR A 105 16.43 -0.82 -4.55
C THR A 105 17.02 -2.16 -4.99
N ASP A 106 16.71 -3.25 -4.26
CA ASP A 106 17.19 -4.61 -4.49
C ASP A 106 16.11 -5.59 -4.98
N ALA A 107 14.97 -5.10 -5.51
CA ALA A 107 14.11 -5.94 -6.33
C ALA A 107 14.83 -6.21 -7.65
N PHE A 108 15.76 -7.19 -7.64
CA PHE A 108 16.46 -7.72 -8.81
C PHE A 108 15.49 -7.76 -9.98
N LYS A 109 15.59 -6.79 -10.88
CA LYS A 109 14.74 -6.74 -12.06
C LYS A 109 14.99 -8.03 -12.81
N HIS A 110 13.92 -8.63 -13.33
CA HIS A 110 14.01 -9.85 -14.14
C HIS A 110 15.10 -9.70 -15.21
N ASP A 111 15.23 -8.48 -15.74
CA ASP A 111 16.25 -8.04 -16.69
C ASP A 111 17.70 -8.24 -16.17
N GLU A 112 18.02 -7.85 -14.93
CA GLU A 112 19.37 -8.05 -14.37
C GLU A 112 19.66 -9.53 -14.08
N GLN A 113 18.64 -10.28 -13.65
CA GLN A 113 18.79 -11.74 -13.48
C GLN A 113 19.00 -12.45 -14.82
N GLU A 114 18.32 -12.02 -15.88
CA GLU A 114 18.52 -12.54 -17.23
C GLU A 114 19.91 -12.17 -17.77
N GLU A 115 20.37 -10.95 -17.53
CA GLU A 115 21.71 -10.52 -17.91
C GLU A 115 22.79 -11.34 -17.19
N LEU A 116 22.65 -11.54 -15.87
CA LEU A 116 23.58 -12.37 -15.09
C LEU A 116 23.59 -13.83 -15.56
N LYS A 117 22.43 -14.42 -15.86
CA LYS A 117 22.32 -15.78 -16.43
C LYS A 117 22.99 -15.87 -17.80
N ASN A 118 22.79 -14.87 -18.66
CA ASN A 118 23.41 -14.83 -19.98
C ASN A 118 24.93 -14.69 -19.88
N ASN A 119 25.42 -13.85 -18.96
CA ASN A 119 26.85 -13.70 -18.69
C ASN A 119 27.47 -15.02 -18.18
N LEU A 120 26.81 -15.73 -17.27
CA LEU A 120 27.27 -17.04 -16.79
C LEU A 120 27.30 -18.09 -17.90
N ARG A 121 26.27 -18.15 -18.76
CA ARG A 121 26.26 -19.04 -19.94
C ARG A 121 27.42 -18.72 -20.88
N ARG A 122 27.72 -17.43 -21.08
CA ARG A 122 28.83 -16.99 -21.94
C ARG A 122 30.18 -17.40 -21.37
N VAL A 123 30.42 -17.16 -20.08
CA VAL A 123 31.66 -17.57 -19.40
C VAL A 123 31.84 -19.09 -19.47
N ARG A 124 30.77 -19.87 -19.22
CA ARG A 124 30.81 -21.33 -19.34
C ARG A 124 31.23 -21.79 -20.73
N ARG A 125 30.66 -21.20 -21.78
CA ARG A 125 30.98 -21.57 -23.17
C ARG A 125 32.44 -21.30 -23.52
N LEU A 126 32.97 -20.17 -23.07
CA LEU A 126 34.39 -19.83 -23.27
C LEU A 126 35.31 -20.80 -22.52
N LEU A 127 34.93 -21.23 -21.31
CA LEU A 127 35.69 -22.23 -20.57
C LEU A 127 35.66 -23.60 -21.27
N GLU A 128 34.52 -24.01 -21.82
CA GLU A 128 34.39 -25.25 -22.59
C GLU A 128 35.26 -25.21 -23.87
N GLU A 129 35.26 -24.09 -24.61
CA GLU A 129 36.12 -23.89 -25.79
C GLU A 129 37.62 -23.92 -25.45
N LEU A 130 38.03 -23.29 -24.34
CA LEU A 130 39.43 -23.32 -23.88
C LEU A 130 39.85 -24.71 -23.41
N ALA A 131 38.97 -25.40 -22.67
CA ALA A 131 39.20 -26.75 -22.19
C ALA A 131 39.37 -27.74 -23.35
N GLU A 132 38.56 -27.61 -24.41
CA GLU A 132 38.70 -28.40 -25.63
C GLU A 132 40.03 -28.13 -26.34
N ARG A 133 40.44 -26.85 -26.41
CA ARG A 133 41.71 -26.44 -27.03
C ARG A 133 42.94 -26.97 -26.27
N GLU A 134 42.87 -27.04 -24.95
CA GLU A 134 43.96 -27.53 -24.10
C GLU A 134 43.88 -29.05 -23.82
N GLY A 135 42.85 -29.74 -24.31
CA GLY A 135 42.66 -31.18 -24.09
C GLY A 135 42.33 -31.54 -22.63
N VAL A 136 41.80 -30.59 -21.87
CA VAL A 136 41.43 -30.74 -20.45
C VAL A 136 39.94 -31.03 -20.35
N SER A 137 39.53 -32.05 -19.59
CA SER A 137 38.11 -32.34 -19.37
C SER A 137 37.51 -31.43 -18.31
N VAL A 138 36.40 -30.76 -18.64
CA VAL A 138 35.62 -29.96 -17.69
C VAL A 138 34.79 -30.92 -16.81
N PRO A 139 34.87 -30.84 -15.47
CA PRO A 139 34.02 -31.64 -14.59
C PRO A 139 32.55 -31.30 -14.81
N ASP A 140 31.73 -32.31 -15.05
CA ASP A 140 30.29 -32.14 -15.27
C ASP A 140 29.58 -31.81 -13.95
N SER A 141 29.54 -30.51 -13.61
CA SER A 141 28.77 -29.99 -12.47
C SER A 141 27.28 -29.84 -12.80
N ALA A 142 26.78 -30.40 -13.90
CA ALA A 142 25.37 -30.31 -14.30
C ALA A 142 24.41 -31.23 -13.53
N ALA A 143 24.81 -31.80 -12.39
CA ALA A 143 23.82 -32.28 -11.43
C ALA A 143 23.30 -31.07 -10.65
N PRO A 144 21.98 -30.75 -10.70
CA PRO A 144 21.43 -29.78 -9.78
C PRO A 144 21.81 -30.21 -8.37
N SER A 145 22.45 -29.30 -7.61
CA SER A 145 22.66 -29.54 -6.18
C SER A 145 21.30 -29.91 -5.60
N PRO A 146 21.17 -31.07 -4.93
CA PRO A 146 19.88 -31.48 -4.37
C PRO A 146 19.40 -30.32 -3.52
N ALA A 147 18.18 -29.83 -3.83
CA ALA A 147 17.55 -28.76 -3.09
C ALA A 147 17.75 -29.01 -1.59
N PRO A 148 18.11 -27.98 -0.79
CA PRO A 148 18.40 -28.19 0.63
C PRO A 148 17.23 -28.95 1.23
N SER A 149 17.49 -30.20 1.61
CA SER A 149 16.49 -31.07 2.20
C SER A 149 15.91 -30.33 3.38
N ASP A 150 14.60 -30.10 3.32
CA ASP A 150 13.80 -29.55 4.40
C ASP A 150 14.23 -30.23 5.71
N ARG A 151 15.03 -29.51 6.51
CA ARG A 151 15.33 -29.92 7.89
C ARG A 151 14.09 -29.57 8.71
N SER A 152 13.02 -30.33 8.48
CA SER A 152 12.02 -30.55 9.51
C SER A 152 12.66 -31.47 10.56
N ASP A 153 13.53 -30.90 11.38
CA ASP A 153 13.96 -31.51 12.64
C ASP A 153 12.73 -31.60 13.54
N THR A 154 12.01 -32.70 13.42
CA THR A 154 11.17 -33.21 14.50
C THR A 154 12.10 -33.86 15.53
N ASP A 155 12.59 -33.07 16.49
CA ASP A 155 13.13 -33.60 17.75
C ASP A 155 12.11 -33.33 18.87
N PRO A 156 11.39 -34.37 19.37
CA PRO A 156 10.46 -34.24 20.48
C PRO A 156 11.12 -34.59 21.83
N ARG A 157 12.39 -34.21 22.07
CA ARG A 157 13.00 -34.33 23.40
C ARG A 157 13.86 -33.12 23.80
N ARG A 158 13.20 -32.10 24.37
CA ARG A 158 13.67 -31.40 25.57
C ARG A 158 12.53 -30.65 26.25
#